data_AF-A0A1B0ZFK5-F1
#
_entry.id   AF-A0A1B0ZFK5-F1
#
_cell.length_a   1.000
_cell.length_b   1.000
_cell.length_c   1.000
_cell.angle_alpha   90.00
_cell.angle_beta   90.00
_cell.angle_gamma   90.00
#
_symmetry.space_group_name_H-M   'P 1'
#
loop_
_entity.id
_entity.type
_entity.pdbx_description
1 polymer ?
#
loop_
_entity_poly.entity_id
_entity_poly.type
_entity_poly.pdbx_seq_one_letter_code
_entity_poly.pdbx_strand_id
1 'polypeptide(L)' 'MEAGYLEYDRESDGAVFVATHVVTDPEFRGRGIAGEVTAAAFEHARRHGVKVRPVCPYVQGWLEKNPEARDLVAE' A
#
# COMPACT_ATOMS: atom_id res chain seq x y z
N MET A 1 -18.47 -4.82 8.13
CA MET A 1 -17.77 -5.71 7.18
C MET A 1 -16.69 -4.89 6.53
N GLU A 2 -15.46 -5.37 6.52
CA GLU A 2 -14.32 -4.67 5.92
C GLU A 2 -14.24 -5.06 4.43
N ALA A 3 -14.24 -4.08 3.52
CA ALA A 3 -14.23 -4.36 2.09
C ALA A 3 -12.84 -4.80 1.58
N GLY A 4 -11.78 -4.44 2.30
CA GLY A 4 -10.40 -4.81 1.99
C GLY A 4 -9.41 -4.12 2.93
N TYR A 5 -8.18 -4.62 2.93
CA TYR A 5 -7.10 -4.13 3.78
C TYR A 5 -5.73 -4.35 3.12
N LEU A 6 -4.73 -3.62 3.62
CA LEU A 6 -3.33 -3.78 3.25
C LEU A 6 -2.54 -4.19 4.50
N GLU A 7 -1.82 -5.29 4.40
CA GLU A 7 -0.90 -5.78 5.44
C GLU A 7 0.49 -5.21 5.20
N TYR A 8 1.15 -4.82 6.29
CA TYR A 8 2.53 -4.36 6.24
C TYR A 8 3.31 -4.73 7.49
N ASP A 9 4.61 -4.95 7.31
CA ASP A 9 5.57 -5.05 8.40
C ASP A 9 6.28 -3.71 8.61
N ARG A 10 6.85 -3.51 9.80
CA ARG A 10 7.63 -2.31 10.13
C ARG A 10 9.11 -2.65 10.19
N GLU A 11 9.91 -1.89 9.46
CA GLU A 11 11.36 -1.98 9.45
C GLU A 11 12.00 -0.62 9.75
N SER A 12 13.33 -0.62 9.92
CA SER A 12 14.13 0.61 10.14
C SER A 12 13.61 1.43 11.32
N ASP A 13 13.37 0.77 12.45
CA ASP A 13 12.81 1.39 13.66
C ASP A 13 11.45 2.08 13.42
N GLY A 14 10.66 1.54 12.49
CA GLY A 14 9.34 2.07 12.12
C GLY A 14 9.36 3.12 11.00
N ALA A 15 10.53 3.45 10.45
CA ALA A 15 10.65 4.40 9.34
C ALA A 15 10.23 3.81 7.97
N VAL A 16 10.13 2.48 7.86
CA VAL A 16 9.77 1.79 6.61
C VAL A 16 8.59 0.84 6.85
N PHE A 17 7.55 0.95 6.04
CA PHE A 17 6.42 0.02 5.99
C PHE A 17 6.59 -0.91 4.79
N VAL A 18 6.80 -2.19 5.05
CA VAL A 18 6.95 -3.21 4.01
C VAL A 18 5.57 -3.72 3.64
N ALA A 19 5.02 -3.27 2.51
CA ALA A 19 3.68 -3.64 2.08
C ALA A 19 3.66 -5.06 1.50
N THR A 20 3.17 -6.02 2.28
CA THR A 20 3.29 -7.47 2.01
C THR A 20 2.11 -8.04 1.26
N HIS A 21 0.90 -7.58 1.55
CA HIS A 21 -0.31 -8.12 0.93
C HIS A 21 -1.43 -7.09 0.85
N VAL A 22 -2.26 -7.21 -0.19
CA VAL A 22 -3.51 -6.44 -0.32
C VAL A 22 -4.65 -7.42 -0.51
N VAL A 23 -5.63 -7.38 0.40
CA VAL A 23 -6.80 -8.26 0.39
C VAL A 23 -8.03 -7.44 0.07
N THR A 24 -8.91 -8.00 -0.75
CA THR A 24 -10.26 -7.48 -0.99
C THR A 24 -11.24 -8.61 -0.80
N ASP A 25 -12.26 -8.35 0.01
CA ASP A 25 -13.32 -9.31 0.26
C ASP A 25 -13.97 -9.71 -1.09
N PRO A 26 -14.20 -11.01 -1.34
CA PRO A 26 -14.78 -11.50 -2.59
C PRO A 26 -16.04 -10.76 -3.05
N GLU A 27 -16.91 -10.35 -2.14
CA GLU A 27 -18.18 -9.67 -2.44
C GLU A 27 -17.99 -8.24 -2.96
N PHE A 28 -16.81 -7.66 -2.71
CA PHE A 28 -16.44 -6.29 -3.07
C PHE A 28 -15.40 -6.22 -4.20
N ARG A 29 -14.97 -7.37 -4.74
CA ARG A 29 -14.04 -7.41 -5.89
C ARG A 29 -14.63 -6.72 -7.13
N GLY A 30 -13.75 -6.23 -7.99
CA GLY A 30 -14.11 -5.51 -9.21
C GLY A 30 -14.54 -4.05 -8.99
N ARG A 31 -14.49 -3.54 -7.75
CA ARG A 31 -14.92 -2.18 -7.40
C ARG A 31 -13.77 -1.20 -7.15
N GLY A 32 -12.52 -1.62 -7.35
CA GLY A 32 -11.34 -0.75 -7.14
C GLY A 32 -10.80 -0.69 -5.70
N ILE A 33 -11.40 -1.42 -4.76
CA ILE A 33 -11.07 -1.37 -3.32
C ILE A 33 -9.59 -1.61 -3.02
N ALA A 34 -8.95 -2.59 -3.67
CA ALA A 34 -7.51 -2.84 -3.52
C ALA A 34 -6.65 -1.60 -3.84
N GLY A 35 -7.06 -0.80 -4.83
CA GLY A 35 -6.39 0.44 -5.19
C GLY A 35 -6.63 1.53 -4.15
N GLU A 36 -7.84 1.64 -3.62
CA GLU A 36 -8.20 2.62 -2.58
C GLU A 36 -7.43 2.37 -1.27
N VAL A 37 -7.37 1.11 -0.81
CA VAL A 37 -6.61 0.78 0.41
C VAL A 37 -5.11 1.00 0.21
N THR A 38 -4.59 0.73 -0.99
CA THR A 38 -3.19 1.00 -1.32
C THR A 38 -2.91 2.51 -1.33
N ALA A 39 -3.77 3.30 -1.97
CA ALA A 39 -3.65 4.77 -1.97
C ALA A 39 -3.68 5.34 -0.56
N ALA A 40 -4.61 4.86 0.28
CA ALA A 40 -4.71 5.27 1.68
C ALA A 40 -3.45 4.92 2.49
N ALA A 41 -2.82 3.78 2.22
CA ALA A 41 -1.56 3.40 2.86
C ALA A 41 -0.40 4.33 2.47
N PHE A 42 -0.27 4.70 1.20
CA PHE A 42 0.74 5.67 0.76
C PHE A 42 0.48 7.08 1.31
N GLU A 43 -0.78 7.50 1.36
CA GLU A 43 -1.13 8.78 1.98
C GLU A 43 -0.79 8.78 3.48
N HIS A 44 -1.08 7.68 4.18
CA HIS A 44 -0.68 7.50 5.57
C HIS A 44 0.84 7.60 5.72
N ALA A 45 1.59 6.95 4.83
CA ALA A 45 3.04 6.99 4.84
C ALA A 45 3.57 8.43 4.70
N ARG A 46 3.03 9.19 3.74
CA ARG A 46 3.35 10.61 3.54
C ARG A 46 3.08 11.46 4.78
N ARG A 47 1.92 11.29 5.41
CA ARG A 47 1.54 12.07 6.61
C ARG A 47 2.43 11.81 7.81
N HIS A 48 2.96 10.58 7.94
CA HIS A 48 3.80 10.19 9.07
C HIS A 48 5.30 10.25 8.78
N GLY A 49 5.68 10.68 7.56
CA GLY A 49 7.09 10.75 7.16
C GLY A 49 7.78 9.40 7.07
N VAL A 50 7.02 8.32 6.89
CA VAL A 50 7.56 6.96 6.69
C VAL A 50 7.61 6.62 5.21
N LYS A 51 8.50 5.70 4.83
CA LYS A 51 8.61 5.18 3.47
C LYS A 51 7.89 3.85 3.34
N VAL A 52 7.55 3.46 2.11
CA VAL A 52 6.90 2.19 1.79
C VAL A 52 7.85 1.33 0.96
N ARG A 53 8.09 0.08 1.37
CA ARG A 53 8.75 -0.93 0.52
C ARG A 53 7.70 -1.84 -0.10
N PRO A 54 7.45 -1.78 -1.42
CA PRO A 54 6.42 -2.56 -2.08
C PRO A 54 6.93 -3.96 -2.43
N VAL A 55 6.69 -4.95 -1.55
CA VAL A 55 7.04 -6.36 -1.85
C VAL A 55 5.86 -7.13 -2.46
N CYS A 56 4.63 -6.69 -2.18
CA CYS A 56 3.43 -7.20 -2.82
C CYS A 56 3.42 -6.85 -4.33
N PRO A 57 3.26 -7.84 -5.24
CA PRO A 57 3.20 -7.58 -6.68
C PRO A 57 2.06 -6.64 -7.08
N TYR A 58 0.93 -6.68 -6.35
CA TYR A 58 -0.18 -5.76 -6.59
C TYR A 58 0.23 -4.31 -6.34
N VAL A 59 0.93 -4.04 -5.23
CA VAL A 59 1.38 -2.69 -4.87
C VAL A 59 2.41 -2.19 -5.88
N GLN A 60 3.30 -3.07 -6.34
CA GLN A 60 4.24 -2.74 -7.42
C GLN A 60 3.50 -2.34 -8.71
N GLY A 61 2.52 -3.12 -9.15
CA GLY A 61 1.71 -2.79 -10.33
C GLY A 61 0.84 -1.54 -10.13
N TRP A 62 0.41 -1.25 -8.90
CA TRP A 62 -0.28 -0.02 -8.56
C TRP A 62 0.65 1.21 -8.72
N LEU A 63 1.92 1.11 -8.34
CA LEU A 63 2.94 2.16 -8.51
C LEU A 63 3.31 2.44 -9.97
N GLU A 64 3.08 1.50 -10.89
CA GLU A 64 3.22 1.75 -12.33
C GLU A 64 2.15 2.73 -12.82
N LYS A 65 0.96 2.70 -12.21
CA LYS A 65 -0.18 3.55 -12.55
C LYS A 65 -0.23 4.85 -11.76
N ASN A 66 0.50 4.92 -10.64
CA ASN A 66 0.55 6.07 -9.72
C ASN A 66 2.02 6.46 -9.46
N PRO A 67 2.73 6.99 -10.48
CA PRO A 67 4.14 7.32 -10.38
C PRO A 67 4.46 8.41 -9.35
N GLU A 68 3.49 9.24 -8.98
CA GLU A 68 3.59 10.30 -7.97
C GLU A 68 3.73 9.78 -6.54
N ALA A 69 3.52 8.48 -6.31
CA ALA A 69 3.75 7.83 -5.02
C ALA A 69 5.16 7.23 -4.90
N ARG A 70 5.97 7.27 -5.96
CA ARG A 70 7.34 6.74 -5.97
C ARG A 70 8.31 7.51 -5.09
N ASP A 71 8.03 8.78 -4.80
CA ASP A 71 8.77 9.60 -3.84
C ASP A 71 8.73 9.02 -2.41
N LEU A 72 7.72 8.20 -2.10
CA LEU A 72 7.54 7.54 -0.82
C LEU A 72 8.14 6.13 -0.77
N VAL A 73 8.71 5.63 -1.87
CA VAL A 73 9.27 4.28 -1.91
C VAL A 73 10.63 4.24 -1.20
N ALA A 74 10.81 3.25 -0.33
CA ALA A 74 12.11 2.92 0.27
C ALA A 74 12.95 2.10 -0.72
N GLU A 75 14.26 2.35 -0.73
CA GLU A 75 15.24 1.52 -1.46
C GLU A 75 15.35 0.11 -0.85
#